data_AF-A0AAW2G220-F1
#
_entry.id   AF-A0AAW2G220-F1
#
_cell.length_a   1.000
_cell.length_b   1.000
_cell.length_c   1.000
_cell.angle_alpha   90.00
_cell.angle_beta   90.00
_cell.angle_gamma   90.00
#
_symmetry.space_group_name_H-M   'P 1'
#
loop_
_entity.id
_entity.type
_entity.pdbx_description
1 polymer ?
#
loop_
_entity_poly.entity_id
_entity_poly.type
_entity_poly.pdbx_seq_one_letter_code
_entity_poly.pdbx_strand_id
1 'polypeptide(L)' 'MGVSLQSFDIFQQRQYREAIHRMGELFIYRISRPWLYYDWIFSFTPTGREQRKILKILHGFTKQVCKYVT' A
#
# COMPACT_ATOMS: atom_id res chain seq x y z
N MET A 1 9.85 15.22 -5.28
CA MET A 1 10.69 14.03 -5.55
C MET A 1 10.01 13.21 -6.64
N GLY A 2 10.43 13.38 -7.90
CA GLY A 2 9.88 12.64 -9.04
C GLY A 2 10.76 11.45 -9.38
N VAL A 3 10.52 10.29 -8.76
CA VAL A 3 11.12 9.05 -9.23
C VAL A 3 10.40 8.67 -10.52
N SER A 4 11.15 8.61 -11.62
CA SER A 4 10.58 8.28 -12.93
C SER A 4 10.01 6.86 -12.89
N LEU A 5 8.68 6.74 -12.91
CA LEU A 5 7.95 5.47 -13.01
C LEU A 5 8.16 4.78 -14.38
N GLN A 6 8.93 5.39 -15.28
CA GLN A 6 9.11 4.96 -16.66
C GLN A 6 9.96 3.68 -16.80
N SER A 7 10.68 3.25 -15.76
CA SER A 7 11.47 2.01 -15.79
C SER A 7 10.68 0.74 -15.42
N PHE A 8 9.42 0.87 -15.02
CA PHE A 8 8.58 -0.24 -14.60
C PHE A 8 7.56 -0.64 -15.66
N ASP A 9 7.29 -1.94 -15.74
CA ASP A 9 6.23 -2.48 -16.60
C ASP A 9 4.87 -1.82 -16.30
N ILE A 10 4.11 -1.48 -17.35
CA ILE A 10 2.82 -0.76 -17.25
C ILE A 10 1.85 -1.50 -16.31
N PHE A 11 1.93 -2.83 -16.24
CA PHE A 11 1.14 -3.65 -15.33
C PHE A 11 1.51 -3.41 -13.86
N GLN A 12 2.80 -3.34 -13.53
CA GLN A 12 3.29 -3.05 -12.19
C GLN A 12 2.87 -1.66 -11.73
N GLN A 13 2.92 -0.67 -12.64
CA GLN A 13 2.51 0.70 -12.35
C GLN A 13 1.00 0.80 -12.09
N ARG A 14 0.18 0.06 -12.86
CA ARG A 14 -1.27 -0.03 -12.62
C ARG A 14 -1.58 -0.67 -11.26
N GLN A 15 -0.95 -1.80 -10.94
CA GLN A 15 -1.12 -2.47 -9.65
C GLN A 15 -0.70 -1.58 -8.49
N TYR A 16 0.41 -0.85 -8.62
CA TYR A 16 0.87 0.10 -7.61
C TYR A 16 -0.16 1.22 -7.39
N ARG A 17 -0.72 1.78 -8.47
CA ARG A 17 -1.73 2.85 -8.38
C ARG A 17 -3.02 2.36 -7.73
N GLU A 18 -3.46 1.15 -8.06
CA GLU A 18 -4.63 0.52 -7.45
C GLU A 18 -4.39 0.20 -5.97
N ALA A 19 -3.20 -0.30 -5.63
CA ALA A 19 -2.77 -0.56 -4.25
C ALA A 19 -2.79 0.72 -3.40
N ILE A 20 -2.33 1.86 -3.93
CA ILE A 20 -2.42 3.15 -3.24
C ILE A 20 -3.87 3.58 -3.06
N HIS A 21 -4.71 3.46 -4.11
CA HIS A 21 -6.12 3.84 -4.02
C HIS A 21 -6.84 3.04 -2.92
N ARG A 22 -6.64 1.72 -2.90
CA ARG A 22 -7.17 0.83 -1.87
C ARG A 22 -6.63 1.14 -0.47
N MET A 23 -5.35 1.48 -0.36
CA MET A 23 -4.78 1.92 0.92
C MET A 23 -5.48 3.19 1.43
N GLY A 24 -5.76 4.14 0.54
CA GLY A 24 -6.50 5.37 0.88
C GLY A 24 -7.91 5.09 1.38
N GLU A 25 -8.65 4.20 0.70
CA GLU A 25 -9.98 3.75 1.14
C GLU A 25 -9.94 3.11 2.54
N LEU A 26 -8.95 2.23 2.79
CA LEU A 26 -8.75 1.59 4.09
C LEU A 26 -8.41 2.60 5.18
N PHE A 27 -7.64 3.64 4.86
CA PHE A 27 -7.27 4.70 5.78
C PHE A 27 -8.49 5.53 6.19
N ILE A 28 -9.33 5.93 5.23
CA ILE A 28 -10.58 6.63 5.50
C ILE A 28 -11.53 5.75 6.34
N TYR A 29 -11.65 4.47 5.99
CA TYR A 29 -12.43 3.50 6.76
C TYR A 29 -11.95 3.42 8.21
N ARG A 30 -10.63 3.43 8.45
CA ARG A 30 -10.04 3.37 9.78
C ARG A 30 -10.26 4.67 10.57
N ILE A 31 -10.16 5.83 9.94
CA ILE A 31 -10.44 7.13 10.59
C ILE A 31 -11.92 7.22 11.01
N SER A 32 -12.84 6.71 10.20
CA SER A 32 -14.27 6.72 10.53
C SER A 32 -14.64 5.81 11.72
N ARG A 33 -13.74 4.92 12.15
CA ARG A 33 -14.01 3.89 13.16
C ARG A 33 -12.89 3.86 14.21
N PRO A 34 -12.95 4.74 15.24
CA PRO A 34 -11.91 4.86 16.26
C PRO A 34 -11.59 3.55 16.99
N TRP A 35 -12.55 2.63 17.11
CA TRP A 35 -12.34 1.30 17.71
C TRP A 35 -11.41 0.39 16.88
N LEU A 36 -11.18 0.68 15.60
CA LEU A 36 -10.20 0.00 14.74
C LEU A 36 -8.81 0.66 14.77
N TYR A 37 -8.59 1.61 15.69
CA TYR A 37 -7.27 2.25 15.84
C TYR A 37 -6.23 1.24 16.37
N TYR A 38 -6.61 0.40 17.33
CA TYR A 38 -5.74 -0.65 17.84
C TYR A 38 -5.37 -1.66 16.75
N ASP A 39 -4.08 -1.74 16.46
CA ASP A 39 -3.54 -2.61 15.41
C ASP A 39 -3.90 -4.08 15.59
N TRP A 40 -4.03 -4.55 16.83
CA TRP A 40 -4.38 -5.95 17.10
C TRP A 40 -5.81 -6.23 16.67
N ILE A 41 -6.76 -5.38 17.08
CA ILE A 41 -8.18 -5.48 16.69
C ILE A 41 -8.32 -5.39 15.17
N PHE A 42 -7.61 -4.44 14.56
CA PHE A 42 -7.60 -4.29 13.11
C PHE A 42 -6.93 -5.46 12.38
N SER A 43 -5.94 -6.12 12.98
CA SER A 43 -5.30 -7.30 12.36
C SER A 43 -6.23 -8.52 12.25
N PHE A 44 -7.28 -8.57 13.08
CA PHE A 44 -8.31 -9.61 13.01
C PHE A 44 -9.37 -9.32 11.95
N THR A 45 -9.50 -8.09 11.46
CA THR A 45 -10.45 -7.77 10.39
C THR A 45 -9.91 -8.21 9.03
N PRO A 46 -10.79 -8.56 8.07
CA PRO A 46 -10.39 -8.85 6.69
C PRO A 46 -9.66 -7.66 6.06
N THR A 47 -10.06 -6.44 6.41
CA THR A 47 -9.42 -5.18 5.96
C THR A 47 -7.98 -5.04 6.45
N GLY A 48 -7.64 -5.49 7.66
CA GLY A 48 -6.25 -5.48 8.12
C GLY A 48 -5.36 -6.51 7.42
N ARG A 49 -5.92 -7.66 7.03
CA ARG A 49 -5.22 -8.64 6.19
C ARG A 49 -4.96 -8.10 4.79
N GLU A 50 -5.93 -7.40 4.22
CA GLU A 50 -5.82 -6.73 2.93
C GLU A 50 -4.76 -5.62 2.97
N GLN A 51 -4.79 -4.77 3.99
CA GLN A 51 -3.78 -3.73 4.20
C GLN A 51 -2.35 -4.31 4.24
N ARG A 52 -2.14 -5.44 4.92
CA ARG A 52 -0.83 -6.12 4.96
C ARG A 52 -0.39 -6.64 3.59
N LYS A 53 -1.31 -7.14 2.75
CA LYS A 53 -0.98 -7.56 1.38
C LYS A 53 -0.59 -6.37 0.52
N ILE A 54 -1.36 -5.28 0.60
CA ILE A 54 -1.08 -4.03 -0.11
C ILE A 54 0.28 -3.46 0.30
N LEU A 55 0.59 -3.43 1.60
CA LEU A 55 1.90 -3.00 2.11
C LEU A 55 3.05 -3.84 1.58
N LYS A 56 2.88 -5.16 1.43
CA LYS A 56 3.93 -6.01 0.82
C LYS A 56 4.20 -5.64 -0.63
N ILE A 57 3.16 -5.33 -1.42
CA ILE A 57 3.30 -4.90 -2.81
C ILE A 57 4.00 -3.53 -2.87
N LEU A 58 3.54 -2.57 -2.07
CA LEU A 58 4.15 -1.24 -1.98
C LEU A 58 5.62 -1.32 -1.55
N HIS A 59 5.94 -2.12 -0.54
CA HIS A 59 7.31 -2.24 -0.05
C HIS A 59 8.23 -2.95 -1.05
N GLY A 60 7.70 -3.94 -1.79
CA GLY A 60 8.41 -4.54 -2.93
C GLY A 60 8.75 -3.50 -3.99
N PHE A 61 7.81 -2.62 -4.32
CA PHE A 61 8.00 -1.52 -5.26
C PHE A 61 9.06 -0.52 -4.76
N THR A 62 8.97 -0.06 -3.51
CA THR A 62 9.94 0.89 -2.94
C THR A 62 11.35 0.31 -2.87
N LYS A 63 11.51 -0.96 -2.50
CA LYS A 63 12.81 -1.63 -2.47
C LYS A 63 13.46 -1.71 -3.85
N GLN A 64 12.64 -1.98 -4.87
CA GLN A 64 13.12 -2.01 -6.24
C GLN A 64 13.52 -0.62 -6.73
N VAL A 65 12.71 0.41 -6.46
CA VAL A 65 13.04 1.82 -6.78
C VAL A 65 14.32 2.28 -6.09
N CYS A 66 14.48 2.01 -4.79
CA CYS A 66 15.69 2.39 -4.04
C CYS A 66 16.95 1.68 -4.58
N LYS A 67 16.83 0.46 -5.09
CA LYS A 67 17.95 -0.27 -5.70
C LYS A 67 18.42 0.36 -7.02
N TYR A 68 17.56 1.05 -7.77
CA TYR A 68 17.94 1.73 -9.01
C TYR A 68 18.61 3.10 -8.80
N VAL A 69 18.61 3.62 -7.57
CA VAL A 69 19.16 4.95 -7.23
C VAL A 69 20.56 4.86 -6.58
N THR A 70 21.03 3.65 -6.25
CA THR A 70 22.40 3.37 -5.77
C THR A 70 23.21 2.71 -6.87
#